data_AF-A0A3C0I5J2-F1
#
_entry.id   AF-A0A3C0I5J2-F1
#
_cell.length_a   1.000
_cell.length_b   1.000
_cell.length_c   1.000
_cell.angle_alpha   90.00
_cell.angle_beta   90.00
_cell.angle_gamma   90.00
#
_symmetry.space_group_name_H-M   'P 1'
#
loop_
_entity.id
_entity.type
_entity.pdbx_description
1 polymer ?
#
loop_
_entity_poly.entity_id
_entity_poly.type
_entity_poly.pdbx_seq_one_letter_code
_entity_poly.pdbx_strand_id
1 'polypeptide(L)'
;MDESYINVNHSIEKTWYFTDDGPWVNKPSGKGPRLIIVNAATKDGWDPNAKRVFQAKQSTGDYHGQMDYGNFSSLIKKQLLPNIPSPSLIFMDNAKYHNLYVEDAFPTVKTLKVELQEWLKAKHPSEYDDNMLKPELYKRCRVIMSKTKI
;
A
#
# COMPACT_ATOMS: atom_id res chain seq x y z
N MET A 1 -5.70 -10.79 -5.65
CA MET A 1 -5.96 -10.32 -4.27
C MET A 1 -6.30 -8.86 -4.37
N ASP A 2 -7.25 -8.40 -3.57
CA ASP A 2 -7.69 -7.01 -3.60
C ASP A 2 -8.22 -6.56 -2.22
N GLU A 3 -8.26 -5.25 -2.03
CA GLU A 3 -8.83 -4.60 -0.86
C GLU A 3 -10.19 -3.96 -1.18
N SER A 4 -11.11 -4.06 -0.25
CA SER A 4 -12.43 -3.42 -0.33
C SER A 4 -12.80 -2.76 1.00
N TYR A 5 -13.53 -1.66 0.91
CA TYR A 5 -13.88 -0.82 2.04
C TYR A 5 -15.39 -0.72 2.14
N ILE A 6 -15.95 -1.10 3.29
CA ILE A 6 -17.39 -1.01 3.55
C ILE A 6 -17.63 -0.02 4.68
N ASN A 7 -18.51 0.96 4.46
CA ASN A 7 -18.92 1.87 5.52
C ASN A 7 -20.00 1.23 6.39
N VAL A 8 -19.97 1.46 7.71
CA VAL A 8 -21.03 0.95 8.61
C VAL A 8 -22.42 1.49 8.22
N ASN A 9 -22.46 2.69 7.66
CA ASN A 9 -23.68 3.32 7.14
C ASN A 9 -23.68 3.28 5.61
N HIS A 10 -23.31 2.15 5.01
CA HIS A 10 -23.41 1.95 3.57
C HIS A 10 -24.89 1.85 3.18
N SER A 11 -25.47 3.00 2.83
CA SER A 11 -26.84 3.13 2.33
C SER A 11 -26.84 3.82 0.97
N ILE A 12 -27.84 3.46 0.16
CA ILE A 12 -28.20 4.19 -1.06
C ILE A 12 -29.00 5.44 -0.66
N GLU A 13 -28.82 6.53 -1.40
CA GLU A 13 -29.49 7.81 -1.11
C GLU A 13 -31.02 7.69 -1.12
N LYS A 14 -31.56 6.79 -1.96
CA LYS A 14 -32.99 6.52 -2.08
C LYS A 14 -33.24 5.04 -1.89
N THR A 15 -33.98 4.67 -0.85
CA THR A 15 -34.43 3.30 -0.60
C THR A 15 -35.91 3.28 -0.27
N TRP A 16 -36.57 2.18 -0.57
CA TRP A 16 -37.92 1.90 -0.06
C TRP A 16 -37.79 1.42 1.40
N TYR A 17 -38.69 1.88 2.26
CA TYR A 17 -38.76 1.49 3.67
C TYR A 17 -40.19 1.55 4.17
N PHE A 18 -40.49 0.77 5.19
CA PHE A 18 -41.77 0.79 5.89
C PHE A 18 -41.81 1.93 6.90
N THR A 19 -42.99 2.45 7.19
CA THR A 19 -43.17 3.55 8.16
C THR A 19 -42.66 3.16 9.56
N ASP A 20 -42.73 1.88 9.89
CA ASP A 20 -42.29 1.31 11.17
C ASP A 20 -40.76 1.16 11.31
N ASP A 21 -40.01 1.23 10.20
CA ASP A 21 -38.54 1.10 10.20
C ASP A 21 -37.84 2.29 10.91
N GLY A 22 -38.57 3.39 11.12
CA GLY A 22 -38.12 4.54 11.89
C GLY A 22 -36.92 5.31 11.28
N PRO A 23 -36.21 6.13 12.06
CA PRO A 23 -35.13 7.00 11.57
C PRO A 23 -33.86 6.26 11.15
N TRP A 24 -33.81 4.94 11.30
CA TRP A 24 -32.65 4.10 10.99
C TRP A 24 -32.35 4.01 9.49
N VAL A 25 -33.31 4.39 8.64
CA VAL A 25 -33.21 4.35 7.18
C VAL A 25 -32.45 5.56 6.61
N ASN A 26 -32.57 6.74 7.25
CA ASN A 26 -31.96 7.99 6.78
C ASN A 26 -30.60 8.29 7.43
N LYS A 27 -29.71 7.28 7.46
CA LYS A 27 -28.34 7.52 7.93
C LYS A 27 -27.52 8.20 6.84
N PRO A 28 -26.72 9.24 7.17
CA PRO A 28 -25.85 9.88 6.20
C PRO A 28 -24.81 8.88 5.68
N SER A 29 -24.92 8.55 4.39
CA SER A 29 -23.98 7.66 3.72
C SER A 29 -22.56 8.21 3.83
N GLY A 30 -21.59 7.33 4.08
CA GLY A 30 -20.18 7.70 4.19
C GLY A 30 -19.72 8.16 5.58
N LYS A 31 -20.63 8.38 6.55
CA LYS A 31 -20.27 8.70 7.94
C LYS A 31 -20.15 7.46 8.83
N GLY A 32 -19.16 7.45 9.71
CA GLY A 32 -18.95 6.40 10.71
C GLY A 32 -17.80 5.45 10.37
N PRO A 33 -17.55 4.44 11.23
CA PRO A 33 -16.52 3.44 11.03
C PRO A 33 -16.57 2.76 9.66
N ARG A 34 -15.40 2.40 9.15
CA ARG A 34 -15.25 1.59 7.94
C ARG A 34 -14.63 0.25 8.29
N LEU A 35 -15.11 -0.79 7.64
CA LEU A 35 -14.49 -2.10 7.63
C LEU A 35 -13.60 -2.20 6.40
N ILE A 36 -12.36 -2.61 6.62
CA ILE A 36 -11.41 -2.95 5.58
C ILE A 36 -11.44 -4.46 5.44
N ILE A 37 -11.69 -4.90 4.22
CA ILE A 37 -11.74 -6.31 3.84
C ILE A 37 -10.60 -6.54 2.87
N VAL A 38 -9.75 -7.50 3.17
CA VAL A 38 -8.74 -7.97 2.24
C VAL A 38 -8.97 -9.45 2.01
N ASN A 39 -8.97 -9.87 0.76
CA ASN A 39 -9.15 -11.28 0.43
C ASN A 39 -8.42 -11.68 -0.85
N ALA A 40 -8.17 -12.98 -0.98
CA ALA A 40 -7.63 -13.57 -2.20
C ALA A 40 -8.56 -14.66 -2.71
N ALA A 41 -8.65 -14.74 -4.04
CA ALA A 41 -9.31 -15.81 -4.75
C ALA A 41 -8.31 -16.45 -5.71
N THR A 42 -8.49 -17.73 -5.94
CA THR A 42 -7.81 -18.53 -6.95
C THR A 42 -8.81 -18.91 -8.04
N LYS A 43 -8.37 -19.66 -9.06
CA LYS A 43 -9.27 -20.24 -10.06
C LYS A 43 -10.33 -21.17 -9.46
N ASP A 44 -10.06 -21.74 -8.29
CA ASP A 44 -10.92 -22.72 -7.61
C ASP A 44 -11.84 -22.06 -6.56
N GLY A 45 -11.79 -20.72 -6.45
CA GLY A 45 -12.63 -19.94 -5.55
C GLY A 45 -11.85 -19.17 -4.49
N TRP A 46 -12.55 -18.71 -3.46
CA TRP A 46 -11.98 -17.94 -2.36
C TRP A 46 -11.04 -18.80 -1.51
N ASP A 47 -9.88 -18.25 -1.16
CA ASP A 47 -9.00 -18.87 -0.16
C ASP A 47 -9.56 -18.55 1.24
N PRO A 48 -10.02 -19.57 2.01
CA PRO A 48 -10.60 -19.36 3.33
C PRO A 48 -9.61 -18.78 4.33
N ASN A 49 -8.31 -18.94 4.10
CA ASN A 49 -7.25 -18.48 5.00
C ASN A 49 -6.70 -17.09 4.63
N ALA A 50 -7.04 -16.56 3.46
CA ALA A 50 -6.60 -15.26 3.00
C ALA A 50 -7.48 -14.09 3.49
N LYS A 51 -8.68 -14.39 3.99
CA LYS A 51 -9.65 -13.37 4.39
C LYS A 51 -9.22 -12.68 5.68
N ARG A 52 -9.10 -11.35 5.62
CA ARG A 52 -8.94 -10.49 6.79
C ARG A 52 -9.94 -9.36 6.77
N VAL A 53 -10.62 -9.16 7.90
CA VAL A 53 -11.58 -8.07 8.10
C VAL A 53 -11.20 -7.33 9.38
N PHE A 54 -11.04 -6.03 9.30
CA PHE A 54 -10.76 -5.20 10.47
C PHE A 54 -11.38 -3.81 10.32
N GLN A 55 -11.68 -3.19 11.46
CA GLN A 55 -12.22 -1.83 11.48
C GLN A 55 -11.07 -0.82 11.32
N ALA A 56 -11.23 0.15 10.41
CA ALA A 56 -10.34 1.29 10.31
C ALA A 56 -10.36 2.08 11.63
N LYS A 57 -9.19 2.40 12.20
CA LYS A 57 -9.13 3.22 13.42
C LYS A 57 -9.62 4.63 13.10
N GLN A 58 -10.31 5.26 14.05
CA GLN A 58 -10.71 6.66 13.91
C GLN A 58 -9.45 7.54 13.95
N SER A 59 -9.01 8.01 12.79
CA SER A 59 -8.14 9.18 12.68
C SER A 59 -8.87 10.22 11.85
N THR A 60 -8.79 11.47 12.28
CA THR A 60 -9.42 12.69 11.72
C THR A 60 -8.88 13.09 10.33
N GLY A 61 -8.56 12.14 9.45
CA GLY A 61 -7.92 12.36 8.16
C GLY A 61 -8.08 11.21 7.17
N ASP A 62 -7.31 11.24 6.08
CA ASP A 62 -7.35 10.28 4.97
C ASP A 62 -7.34 8.81 5.44
N TYR A 63 -8.46 8.14 5.21
CA TYR A 63 -8.69 6.75 5.63
C TYR A 63 -7.78 5.75 4.90
N HIS A 64 -7.18 6.14 3.77
CA HIS A 64 -6.20 5.33 3.05
C HIS A 64 -4.92 5.05 3.86
N GLY A 65 -4.69 5.76 4.97
CA GLY A 65 -3.54 5.51 5.86
C GLY A 65 -3.67 4.29 6.78
N GLN A 66 -4.82 3.61 6.83
CA GLN A 66 -5.05 2.49 7.76
C GLN A 66 -4.63 1.12 7.18
N MET A 67 -4.73 0.96 5.85
CA MET A 67 -4.10 -0.15 5.14
C MET A 67 -2.67 0.28 4.79
N ASP A 68 -1.77 0.13 5.75
CA ASP A 68 -0.35 0.44 5.59
C ASP A 68 0.47 -0.81 5.25
N TYR A 69 1.76 -0.60 4.97
CA TYR A 69 2.67 -1.71 4.71
C TYR A 69 2.74 -2.71 5.87
N GLY A 70 2.71 -2.26 7.12
CA GLY A 70 2.83 -3.15 8.27
C GLY A 70 1.67 -4.16 8.28
N ASN A 71 0.46 -3.67 8.07
CA ASN A 71 -0.75 -4.48 7.97
C ASN A 71 -0.72 -5.40 6.74
N PHE A 72 -0.34 -4.87 5.58
CA PHE A 72 -0.23 -5.62 4.32
C PHE A 72 0.85 -6.72 4.39
N SER A 73 2.07 -6.37 4.79
CA SER A 73 3.20 -7.30 4.92
C SER A 73 2.89 -8.43 5.91
N SER A 74 2.25 -8.11 7.04
CA SER A 74 1.81 -9.11 8.01
C SER A 74 0.75 -10.05 7.42
N LEU A 75 -0.22 -9.53 6.66
CA LEU A 75 -1.22 -10.32 5.95
C LEU A 75 -0.56 -11.27 4.93
N ILE A 76 0.31 -10.75 4.07
CA ILE A 76 1.01 -11.55 3.06
C ILE A 76 1.84 -12.66 3.70
N LYS A 77 2.69 -12.32 4.68
CA LYS A 77 3.64 -13.26 5.29
C LYS A 77 2.98 -14.30 6.19
N LYS A 78 1.95 -13.91 6.94
CA LYS A 78 1.36 -14.77 7.98
C LYS A 78 0.10 -15.50 7.53
N GLN A 79 -0.61 -14.99 6.53
CA GLN A 79 -1.89 -15.56 6.09
C GLN A 79 -1.83 -16.01 4.63
N LEU A 80 -1.45 -15.16 3.68
CA LEU A 80 -1.53 -15.55 2.27
C LEU A 80 -0.46 -16.59 1.88
N LEU A 81 0.83 -16.25 2.01
CA LEU A 81 1.93 -17.10 1.52
C LEU A 81 1.95 -18.51 2.13
N PRO A 82 1.63 -18.72 3.42
CA PRO A 82 1.59 -20.06 3.99
C PRO A 82 0.45 -20.95 3.47
N ASN A 83 -0.60 -20.35 2.90
CA ASN A 83 -1.84 -21.06 2.55
C ASN A 83 -2.09 -21.21 1.04
N ILE A 84 -1.34 -20.47 0.21
CA ILE A 84 -1.42 -20.63 -1.26
C ILE A 84 -0.53 -21.79 -1.75
N PRO A 85 -0.96 -22.54 -2.77
CA PRO A 85 -0.15 -23.63 -3.33
C PRO A 85 1.12 -23.10 -4.01
N SER A 86 2.22 -23.85 -3.94
CA SER A 86 3.45 -23.54 -4.69
C SER A 86 3.55 -24.41 -5.94
N PRO A 87 3.89 -23.86 -7.11
CA PRO A 87 4.09 -22.44 -7.39
C PRO A 87 2.76 -21.67 -7.57
N SER A 88 2.76 -20.38 -7.22
CA SER A 88 1.62 -19.47 -7.42
C SER A 88 2.06 -18.15 -8.05
N LEU A 89 1.16 -17.57 -8.85
CA LEU A 89 1.28 -16.21 -9.39
C LEU A 89 0.24 -15.30 -8.71
N ILE A 90 0.71 -14.22 -8.10
CA ILE A 90 -0.15 -13.29 -7.35
C ILE A 90 -0.41 -12.04 -8.20
N PHE A 91 -1.69 -11.78 -8.47
CA PHE A 91 -2.15 -10.56 -9.12
C PHE A 91 -2.72 -9.58 -8.08
N MET A 92 -2.22 -8.35 -8.08
CA MET A 92 -2.61 -7.25 -7.18
C MET A 92 -2.59 -5.93 -7.95
N ASP A 93 -3.30 -4.92 -7.45
CA ASP A 93 -3.21 -3.56 -7.97
C ASP A 93 -1.87 -2.89 -7.56
N ASN A 94 -1.66 -1.66 -8.03
CA ASN A 94 -0.43 -0.90 -7.75
C ASN A 94 -0.61 0.11 -6.61
N ALA A 95 -1.17 -0.32 -5.47
CA ALA A 95 -1.27 0.53 -4.30
C ALA A 95 0.12 0.91 -3.76
N LYS A 96 0.24 2.13 -3.20
CA LYS A 96 1.53 2.65 -2.71
C LYS A 96 2.17 1.74 -1.66
N TYR A 97 1.37 1.16 -0.76
CA TYR A 97 1.86 0.30 0.32
C TYR A 97 2.27 -1.11 -0.15
N HIS A 98 1.95 -1.51 -1.39
CA HIS A 98 2.51 -2.72 -2.01
C HIS A 98 3.98 -2.55 -2.38
N ASN A 99 4.39 -1.30 -2.58
CA ASN A 99 5.72 -0.94 -3.04
C ASN A 99 6.46 -0.23 -1.91
N LEU A 100 7.22 -0.97 -1.12
CA LEU A 100 8.31 -0.34 -0.40
C LEU A 100 9.53 -0.28 -1.28
N TYR A 101 10.01 0.94 -1.44
CA TYR A 101 11.38 1.18 -1.82
C TYR A 101 12.27 0.46 -0.80
N VAL A 102 13.06 -0.48 -1.31
CA VAL A 102 14.22 -1.00 -0.57
C VAL A 102 15.05 0.20 -0.12
N GLU A 103 15.75 0.14 1.02
CA GLU A 103 16.63 1.25 1.42
C GLU A 103 17.71 1.55 0.35
N ASP A 104 18.02 0.55 -0.47
CA ASP A 104 18.91 0.65 -1.64
C ASP A 104 18.15 0.94 -2.96
N ALA A 105 16.88 1.31 -2.89
CA ALA A 105 16.09 1.64 -4.06
C ALA A 105 16.69 2.90 -4.71
N PHE A 106 16.99 2.74 -6.00
CA PHE A 106 17.66 3.76 -6.78
C PHE A 106 16.88 5.08 -6.72
N PRO A 107 17.54 6.22 -6.42
CA PRO A 107 16.99 7.54 -6.60
C PRO A 107 16.30 7.65 -7.97
N THR A 108 15.04 8.07 -8.01
CA THR A 108 14.36 8.32 -9.28
C THR A 108 14.73 9.71 -9.81
N VAL A 109 14.41 10.02 -11.07
CA VAL A 109 14.55 11.39 -11.61
C VAL A 109 13.83 12.45 -10.75
N LYS A 110 12.85 12.03 -9.94
CA LYS A 110 12.11 12.88 -9.01
C LYS A 110 12.79 13.05 -7.65
N THR A 111 13.76 12.21 -7.29
CA THR A 111 14.48 12.29 -6.01
C THR A 111 15.13 13.67 -5.86
N LEU A 112 15.07 14.22 -4.65
CA LEU A 112 15.59 15.55 -4.35
C LEU A 112 17.12 15.57 -4.44
N LYS A 113 17.69 16.77 -4.66
CA LYS A 113 19.15 16.91 -4.68
C LYS A 113 19.75 16.45 -3.35
N VAL A 114 19.17 16.87 -2.23
CA VAL A 114 19.64 16.51 -0.89
C VAL A 114 19.67 14.99 -0.66
N GLU A 115 18.61 14.28 -1.04
CA GLU A 115 18.50 12.82 -0.92
C GLU A 115 19.58 12.11 -1.77
N LEU A 116 19.88 12.62 -2.98
CA LEU A 116 20.97 12.10 -3.81
C LEU A 116 22.35 12.33 -3.16
N GLN A 117 22.56 13.48 -2.52
CA GLN A 117 23.81 13.80 -1.83
C GLN A 117 23.98 12.91 -0.60
N GLU A 118 22.93 12.74 0.21
CA GLU A 118 22.94 11.87 1.39
C GLU A 118 23.23 10.43 1.00
N TRP A 119 22.55 9.91 -0.04
CA TRP A 119 22.77 8.55 -0.53
C TRP A 119 24.21 8.34 -1.01
N LEU A 120 24.76 9.26 -1.82
CA LEU A 120 26.11 9.15 -2.36
C LEU A 120 27.18 9.28 -1.26
N LYS A 121 27.00 10.21 -0.31
CA LYS A 121 27.87 10.35 0.87
C LYS A 121 27.87 9.09 1.74
N ALA A 122 26.70 8.48 1.95
CA ALA A 122 26.56 7.32 2.81
C ALA A 122 27.12 6.03 2.19
N LYS A 123 26.88 5.81 0.88
CA LYS A 123 27.20 4.53 0.22
C LYS A 123 28.52 4.58 -0.56
N HIS A 124 28.89 5.73 -1.13
CA HIS A 124 30.06 5.90 -2.00
C HIS A 124 30.72 7.28 -1.81
N PRO A 125 31.27 7.59 -0.63
CA PRO A 125 31.78 8.93 -0.29
C PRO A 125 32.89 9.41 -1.22
N SER A 126 33.69 8.50 -1.79
CA SER A 126 34.75 8.83 -2.75
C SER A 126 34.24 9.33 -4.11
N GLU A 127 32.94 9.15 -4.38
CA GLU A 127 32.30 9.50 -5.65
C GLU A 127 31.49 10.80 -5.57
N TYR A 128 31.48 11.44 -4.40
CA TYR A 128 30.73 12.65 -4.11
C TYR A 128 31.62 13.90 -4.19
N ASP A 129 31.10 14.97 -4.81
CA ASP A 129 31.69 16.31 -4.82
C ASP A 129 30.58 17.36 -4.54
N ASP A 130 30.88 18.36 -3.69
CA ASP A 130 29.91 19.38 -3.26
C ASP A 130 29.41 20.27 -4.41
N ASN A 131 30.18 20.39 -5.49
CA ASN A 131 29.82 21.18 -6.66
C ASN A 131 28.91 20.43 -7.64
N MET A 132 28.64 19.14 -7.41
CA MET A 132 27.84 18.35 -8.34
C MET A 132 26.41 18.92 -8.46
N LEU A 133 25.98 19.09 -9.70
CA LEU A 133 24.61 19.44 -10.04
C LEU A 133 23.71 18.21 -9.86
N LYS A 134 22.40 18.45 -9.67
CA LYS A 134 21.41 17.36 -9.54
C LYS A 134 21.49 16.31 -10.67
N PRO A 135 21.65 16.68 -11.96
CA PRO A 135 21.79 15.70 -13.03
C PRO A 135 23.07 14.86 -12.93
N GLU A 136 24.17 15.43 -12.43
CA GLU A 136 25.46 14.75 -12.28
C GLU A 136 25.43 13.77 -11.12
N LEU A 137 24.86 14.18 -9.98
CA LEU A 137 24.58 13.32 -8.83
C LEU A 137 23.74 12.12 -9.25
N TYR A 138 22.64 12.37 -9.95
CA TYR A 138 21.76 11.32 -10.47
C TYR A 138 22.50 10.36 -11.42
N LYS A 139 23.28 10.90 -12.36
CA LYS A 139 24.09 10.10 -13.30
C LYS A 139 25.11 9.23 -12.55
N ARG A 140 25.77 9.74 -11.51
CA ARG A 140 26.77 9.00 -10.74
C ARG A 140 26.13 7.87 -9.95
N CYS A 141 25.04 8.15 -9.24
CA CYS A 141 24.25 7.13 -8.53
C CYS A 141 23.81 6.01 -9.49
N ARG A 142 23.38 6.37 -10.72
CA ARG A 142 22.93 5.41 -11.74
C ARG A 142 24.05 4.49 -12.21
N VAL A 143 25.23 5.05 -12.46
CA VAL A 143 26.40 4.27 -12.90
C VAL A 143 26.84 3.28 -11.83
N ILE A 144 26.90 3.72 -10.57
CA ILE A 144 27.27 2.86 -9.44
C ILE A 144 26.32 1.66 -9.33
N MET A 145 25.01 1.90 -9.34
CA MET A 145 24.01 0.82 -9.27
C MET A 145 24.08 -0.16 -10.44
N SER A 146 24.43 0.30 -11.64
CA SER A 146 24.57 -0.60 -12.80
C SER A 146 25.73 -1.59 -12.65
N LYS A 147 26.73 -1.28 -11.81
CA LYS A 147 27.86 -2.16 -11.48
C LYS A 147 27.54 -3.15 -10.35
N THR A 148 26.55 -2.84 -9.51
CA THR A 148 26.16 -3.63 -8.33
C THR A 148 25.07 -4.69 -8.63
N LYS A 149 24.92 -5.13 -9.88
CA LYS A 149 23.98 -6.23 -10.17
C LYS A 149 24.48 -7.52 -9.50
N ILE A 150 23.76 -7.95 -8.46
CA ILE A 150 23.79 -9.32 -7.91
C ILE A 150 23.05 -10.24 -8.87
#